data_AF-A0A1T4QTT3-F1
#
_entry.id   AF-A0A1T4QTT3-F1
#
_cell.length_a   1.000
_cell.length_b   1.000
_cell.length_c   1.000
_cell.angle_alpha   90.00
_cell.angle_beta   90.00
_cell.angle_gamma   90.00
#
_symmetry.space_group_name_H-M   'P 1'
#
loop_
_entity.id
_entity.type
_entity.pdbx_description
1 polymer ?
#
loop_
_entity_poly.entity_id
_entity_poly.type
_entity_poly.pdbx_seq_one_letter_code
_entity_poly.pdbx_strand_id
1 'polypeptide(L)' 'MTKEKIIEEVEKARLQNKKIKMSEIIKMANESEVSMPGIISLLLKKGLIDFVCD' A
#
# COMPACT_ATOMS: atom_id res chain seq x y z
N MET A 1 11.75 -5.07 2.68
CA MET A 1 10.59 -5.45 1.83
C MET A 1 10.72 -4.67 0.51
N THR A 2 10.00 -5.01 -0.58
CA THR A 2 10.01 -4.20 -1.83
C THR A 2 8.72 -3.40 -1.95
N LYS A 3 8.70 -2.36 -2.81
CA LYS A 3 7.47 -1.61 -3.13
C LYS A 3 6.34 -2.54 -3.58
N GLU A 4 6.64 -3.60 -4.33
CA GLU A 4 5.66 -4.58 -4.82
C GLU A 4 5.00 -5.35 -3.68
N LYS A 5 5.76 -5.76 -2.66
CA LYS A 5 5.20 -6.45 -1.48
C LYS A 5 4.24 -5.57 -0.69
N ILE A 6 4.51 -4.26 -0.59
CA ILE A 6 3.59 -3.32 0.07
C ILE A 6 2.26 -3.25 -0.70
N ILE A 7 2.32 -3.27 -2.03
CA ILE A 7 1.14 -3.32 -2.88
C ILE A 7 0.39 -4.65 -2.74
N GLU A 8 1.10 -5.78 -2.63
CA GLU A 8 0.49 -7.10 -2.38
C GLU A 8 -0.31 -7.12 -1.07
N GLU A 9 0.16 -6.45 -0.01
CA GLU A 9 -0.60 -6.35 1.25
C GLU A 9 -1.91 -5.58 1.07
N VAL A 10 -1.91 -4.50 0.29
CA VAL A 10 -3.15 -3.76 -0.06
C VAL A 10 -4.06 -4.60 -0.95
N GLU A 11 -3.50 -5.38 -1.87
CA GLU A 11 -4.25 -6.30 -2.74
C GLU A 11 -4.90 -7.43 -1.92
N LYS A 12 -4.21 -7.96 -0.90
CA LYS A 12 -4.79 -8.91 0.06
C LYS A 12 -5.92 -8.28 0.90
N ALA A 13 -5.75 -7.05 1.37
CA ALA A 13 -6.80 -6.34 2.09
C ALA A 13 -8.06 -6.18 1.22
N ARG A 14 -7.88 -5.80 -0.05
CA ARG A 14 -8.96 -5.78 -1.05
C ARG A 14 -9.65 -7.14 -1.19
N LEU A 15 -8.91 -8.24 -1.32
CA LEU A 15 -9.48 -9.59 -1.42
C LEU A 15 -10.30 -9.98 -0.19
N GLN A 16 -9.94 -9.45 0.99
CA GLN A 16 -10.68 -9.62 2.23
C GLN A 16 -11.82 -8.60 2.43
N ASN A 17 -12.07 -7.73 1.44
CA ASN A 17 -13.00 -6.60 1.52
C ASN A 17 -12.72 -5.69 2.74
N LYS A 18 -11.44 -5.51 3.06
CA LYS A 18 -10.94 -4.64 4.14
C LYS A 18 -10.19 -3.46 3.54
N LYS A 19 -10.08 -2.39 4.33
CA LYS A 19 -9.20 -1.26 4.05
C LYS A 19 -7.94 -1.34 4.90
N ILE A 20 -6.83 -0.85 4.37
CA ILE A 20 -5.56 -0.66 5.08
C ILE A 20 -5.41 0.82 5.44
N LYS A 21 -4.84 1.10 6.60
CA LYS A 21 -4.56 2.50 6.99
C LYS A 21 -3.31 3.02 6.29
N MET A 22 -3.31 4.31 5.95
CA MET A 22 -2.16 4.98 5.36
C MET A 22 -0.96 4.94 6.32
N SER A 23 -1.22 5.03 7.63
CA SER A 23 -0.19 4.86 8.67
C SER A 23 0.53 3.51 8.61
N GLU A 24 -0.16 2.41 8.28
CA GLU A 24 0.46 1.09 8.10
C GLU A 24 1.34 1.05 6.85
N ILE A 25 0.87 1.65 5.75
CA ILE A 25 1.64 1.78 4.50
C ILE A 25 2.92 2.58 4.74
N ILE A 26 2.82 3.72 5.44
CA ILE A 26 3.97 4.56 5.78
C ILE A 26 4.96 3.79 6.65
N LYS A 27 4.47 3.04 7.65
CA LYS A 27 5.33 2.21 8.49
C LYS A 27 6.08 1.18 7.67
N MET A 28 5.38 0.42 6.82
CA MET A 28 6.00 -0.58 5.93
C MET A 28 7.01 0.03 4.96
N ALA A 29 6.71 1.23 4.44
CA ALA A 29 7.59 1.98 3.55
C ALA A 29 8.88 2.41 4.26
N ASN A 30 8.76 2.99 5.46
CA ASN A 30 9.90 3.44 6.27
C ASN A 30 10.79 2.28 6.72
N GLU A 31 10.21 1.18 7.20
CA GLU A 31 10.97 -0.03 7.59
C GLU A 31 11.73 -0.67 6.42
N SER A 32 11.32 -0.37 5.19
CA SER A 32 11.91 -0.94 3.97
C SER A 32 12.69 0.07 3.14
N GLU A 33 12.87 1.31 3.63
CA GLU A 33 13.51 2.41 2.91
C GLU A 33 12.92 2.64 1.50
N VAL A 34 11.62 2.39 1.34
CA VAL A 34 10.91 2.53 0.06
C VAL A 34 10.28 3.92 -0.03
N SER A 35 10.47 4.57 -1.18
CA SER A 35 9.86 5.87 -1.49
C SER A 35 8.32 5.79 -1.53
N MET A 36 7.66 6.57 -0.66
CA MET A 36 6.19 6.71 -0.63
C MET A 36 5.58 7.16 -1.98
N PRO A 37 6.14 8.15 -2.70
CA PRO A 37 5.68 8.48 -4.05
C PRO A 37 5.61 7.28 -5.01
N GLY A 38 6.58 6.37 -4.95
CA GLY A 38 6.59 5.15 -5.74
C GLY A 38 5.47 4.18 -5.38
N ILE A 39 5.12 4.08 -4.10
CA ILE A 39 4.01 3.27 -3.61
C ILE A 39 2.68 3.87 -4.05
N ILE A 40 2.47 5.18 -3.83
CA ILE A 40 1.24 5.87 -4.22
C ILE A 40 1.00 5.76 -5.73
N SER A 41 2.04 5.94 -6.55
CA SER A 41 1.95 5.79 -8.00
C SER A 41 1.50 4.38 -8.41
N LEU A 42 2.01 3.33 -7.76
CA LEU A 42 1.60 1.95 -8.00
C LEU A 42 0.16 1.68 -7.53
N LEU A 43 -0.25 2.22 -6.38
CA LEU A 43 -1.62 2.10 -5.88
C LEU A 43 -2.63 2.72 -6.85
N LEU A 44 -2.34 3.92 -7.36
CA LEU A 44 -3.17 4.59 -8.37
C LEU A 44 -3.23 3.78 -9.67
N LYS A 45 -2.08 3.33 -10.18
CA LYS A 45 -2.00 2.54 -11.42
C LYS A 45 -2.80 1.23 -11.34
N LYS A 46 -2.88 0.62 -10.16
CA LYS A 46 -3.63 -0.63 -9.91
C LYS A 46 -5.07 -0.42 -9.44
N GLY A 47 -5.53 0.83 -9.26
CA GLY A 47 -6.86 1.12 -8.71
C GLY A 47 -7.05 0.61 -7.28
N LEU A 48 -5.98 0.58 -6.48
CA LEU A 48 -6.00 0.10 -5.09
C LEU A 48 -6.14 1.24 -4.07
N ILE A 49 -6.12 2.49 -4.52
CA ILE A 49 -6.19 3.66 -3.64
C ILE A 49 -7.49 3.71 -2.82
N ASP A 50 -8.59 3.18 -3.37
CA ASP A 50 -9.90 3.13 -2.69
C ASP A 50 -9.92 2.21 -1.45
N PHE A 51 -8.96 1.29 -1.39
CA PHE A 51 -8.76 0.35 -0.27
C PHE A 51 -7.77 0.89 0.77
N VAL A 52 -7.28 2.11 0.59
CA VAL A 52 -6.50 2.83 1.60
C VAL A 52 -7.41 3.84 2.29
N CYS A 53 -7.40 3.83 3.61
CA CYS A 53 -8.04 4.86 4.45
C CYS A 53 -6.98 5.55 5.31
N ASP A 54 -7.38 6.54 6.11
CA ASP A 54 -6.48 7.32 6.96
C ASP A 54 -5.64 6.46 7.94
#